data_AF-A0A821B1Q3-F1
#
_entry.id   AF-A0A821B1Q3-F1
#
_cell.length_a   1.000
_cell.length_b   1.000
_cell.length_c   1.000
_cell.angle_alpha   90.00
_cell.angle_beta   90.00
_cell.angle_gamma   90.00
#
_symmetry.space_group_name_H-M   'P 1'
#
loop_
_entity.id
_entity.type
_entity.pdbx_description
1 polymer ?
#
loop_
_entity_poly.entity_id
_entity_poly.type
_entity_poly.pdbx_seq_one_letter_code
_entity_poly.pdbx_strand_id
1 'polypeptide(L)'
;MLKDFQERFHLKVTGILDDATKRQMSQPRCGNKDPSFSLVKNTAASLGLKWSRSTLTWSLKNYSARIGAAESRNIIQQAFNAWSQHIPLNVKQVCSTCSSNIVVDFGQTDHGDHYPFDGQGGTLAHAYHPEDGRIHFDMDEPWTNR
;
A
#
# COMPACT_ATOMS: atom_id res chain seq x y z
N MET A 1 -0.94 16.74 -15.11
CA MET A 1 -1.27 15.31 -15.32
C MET A 1 -0.13 14.50 -15.96
N LEU A 2 0.47 14.90 -17.10
CA LEU A 2 1.69 14.22 -17.61
C LEU A 2 2.99 14.92 -17.20
N LYS A 3 3.02 16.26 -17.27
CA LYS A 3 4.16 17.06 -16.81
C LYS A 3 4.46 16.81 -15.32
N ASP A 4 3.43 16.77 -14.50
CA ASP A 4 3.55 16.46 -13.06
C ASP A 4 4.15 15.07 -12.83
N PHE A 5 3.73 14.05 -13.59
CA PHE A 5 4.34 12.72 -13.50
C PHE A 5 5.83 12.78 -13.87
N GLN A 6 6.17 13.43 -14.98
CA GLN A 6 7.56 13.58 -15.42
C GLN A 6 8.41 14.30 -14.37
N GLU A 7 7.89 15.38 -13.79
CA GLU A 7 8.55 16.11 -12.71
C GLU A 7 8.77 15.23 -11.46
N ARG A 8 7.74 14.47 -11.05
CA ARG A 8 7.78 13.55 -9.89
C ARG A 8 8.82 12.46 -10.04
N PHE A 9 8.92 11.88 -11.22
CA PHE A 9 9.86 10.80 -11.51
C PHE A 9 11.18 11.32 -12.08
N HIS A 10 11.44 12.64 -11.96
CA HIS A 10 12.68 13.28 -12.38
C HIS A 10 13.05 13.02 -13.86
N LEU A 11 12.03 12.90 -14.70
CA LEU A 11 12.15 12.83 -16.15
C LEU A 11 12.23 14.23 -16.75
N LYS A 12 12.66 14.33 -18.00
CA LYS A 12 12.56 15.57 -18.77
C LYS A 12 11.09 15.95 -18.91
N VAL A 13 10.72 17.15 -18.44
CA VAL A 13 9.33 17.64 -18.49
C VAL A 13 8.99 18.09 -19.91
N THR A 14 8.56 17.15 -20.74
CA THR A 14 8.18 17.38 -22.14
C THR A 14 6.68 17.61 -22.30
N GLY A 15 5.87 17.07 -21.38
CA GLY A 15 4.41 17.01 -21.53
C GLY A 15 3.94 16.06 -22.62
N ILE A 16 4.81 15.20 -23.13
CA ILE A 16 4.53 14.21 -24.17
C ILE A 16 4.82 12.82 -23.62
N LEU A 17 4.04 11.82 -24.03
CA LEU A 17 4.25 10.42 -23.67
C LEU A 17 5.43 9.84 -24.45
N ASP A 18 6.63 10.31 -24.15
CA ASP A 18 7.88 9.81 -24.72
C ASP A 18 8.29 8.45 -24.13
N ASP A 19 9.30 7.81 -24.74
CA ASP A 19 9.68 6.46 -24.35
C ASP A 19 10.23 6.36 -22.93
N ALA A 20 10.87 7.43 -22.43
CA ALA A 20 11.30 7.49 -21.03
C ALA A 20 10.09 7.51 -20.09
N THR A 21 9.06 8.30 -20.43
CA THR A 21 7.82 8.37 -19.66
C THR A 21 7.08 7.03 -19.68
N LYS A 22 6.96 6.37 -20.84
CA LYS A 22 6.33 5.04 -20.95
C LYS A 22 7.06 4.00 -20.11
N ARG A 23 8.39 3.94 -20.20
CA ARG A 23 9.20 2.99 -19.41
C ARG A 23 9.04 3.20 -17.91
N GLN A 24 8.91 4.45 -17.48
CA GLN A 24 8.70 4.77 -16.07
C GLN A 24 7.28 4.42 -15.60
N MET A 25 6.26 4.67 -16.44
CA MET A 25 4.87 4.32 -16.15
C MET A 25 4.63 2.81 -16.10
N SER A 26 5.44 2.02 -16.82
CA SER A 26 5.33 0.56 -16.84
C SER A 26 6.09 -0.15 -15.72
N GLN A 27 6.73 0.57 -14.79
CA GLN A 27 7.38 -0.05 -13.65
C GLN A 27 6.36 -0.44 -12.58
N PRO A 28 6.54 -1.59 -11.89
CA PRO A 28 5.68 -1.96 -10.77
C PRO A 28 5.65 -0.91 -9.67
N ARG A 29 4.48 -0.65 -9.07
CA ARG A 29 4.32 0.41 -8.06
C ARG A 29 3.16 0.17 -7.09
N CYS A 30 3.06 1.07 -6.10
CA CYS A 30 1.88 1.20 -5.25
C CYS A 30 0.66 1.67 -6.07
N GLY A 31 -0.52 1.14 -5.76
CA GLY A 31 -1.80 1.49 -6.39
C GLY A 31 -2.42 2.79 -5.89
N ASN A 32 -1.90 3.35 -4.79
CA ASN A 32 -2.35 4.64 -4.28
C ASN A 32 -1.95 5.77 -5.23
N LYS A 33 -2.87 6.73 -5.42
CA LYS A 33 -2.64 7.90 -6.27
C LYS A 33 -1.48 8.74 -5.72
N ASP A 34 -0.60 9.17 -6.62
CA ASP A 34 0.45 10.13 -6.29
C ASP A 34 -0.17 11.45 -5.81
N PRO A 35 0.31 12.06 -4.71
CA PRO A 35 -0.16 13.37 -4.27
C PRO A 35 0.03 14.42 -5.38
N SER A 36 -0.92 15.33 -5.57
CA SER A 36 -0.71 16.44 -6.52
C SER A 36 0.30 17.44 -5.96
N PHE A 37 1.19 17.95 -6.82
CA PHE A 37 2.16 19.01 -6.47
C PHE A 37 1.49 20.27 -5.93
N SER A 38 0.28 20.60 -6.43
CA SER A 38 -0.52 21.74 -5.97
C SER A 38 -1.39 21.44 -4.75
N LEU A 39 -1.49 20.16 -4.34
CA LEU A 39 -2.37 19.69 -3.26
C LEU A 39 -1.59 18.91 -2.21
N VAL A 40 -0.58 19.55 -1.62
CA VAL A 40 -0.06 19.16 -0.28
C VAL A 40 -1.22 19.04 0.75
N LYS A 41 -2.39 19.62 0.42
CA LYS A 41 -3.67 19.54 1.13
C LYS A 41 -4.41 18.20 1.06
N ASN A 42 -4.00 17.23 0.22
CA ASN A 42 -4.67 15.93 0.09
C ASN A 42 -3.86 14.75 0.65
N THR A 43 -2.87 15.03 1.51
CA THR A 43 -2.21 13.97 2.30
C THR A 43 -3.08 13.57 3.48
N ALA A 44 -2.87 12.38 4.03
CA ALA A 44 -3.53 11.96 5.28
C ALA A 44 -3.37 13.02 6.38
N ALA A 45 -2.16 13.54 6.54
CA ALA A 45 -1.84 14.58 7.53
C ALA A 45 -2.62 15.88 7.31
N SER A 46 -2.68 16.38 6.07
CA SER A 46 -3.39 17.62 5.77
C SER A 46 -4.92 17.49 5.83
N LEU A 47 -5.44 16.27 5.65
CA LEU A 47 -6.85 15.95 5.84
C LEU A 47 -7.18 15.61 7.32
N GLY A 48 -6.19 15.63 8.21
CA GLY A 48 -6.36 15.27 9.61
C GLY A 48 -6.68 13.79 9.83
N LEU A 49 -6.48 12.94 8.82
CA LEU A 49 -6.71 11.50 8.88
C LEU A 49 -5.56 10.85 9.67
N LYS A 50 -5.87 10.50 10.91
CA LYS A 50 -4.93 9.85 11.83
C LYS A 50 -5.65 8.84 12.68
N TRP A 51 -4.88 7.88 13.20
CA TRP A 51 -5.36 7.03 14.27
C TRP A 51 -5.65 7.86 15.52
N SER A 52 -6.84 7.66 16.08
CA SER A 52 -7.31 8.19 17.36
C SER A 52 -6.59 7.58 18.56
N ARG A 53 -5.83 6.50 18.34
CA ARG A 53 -5.15 5.70 19.36
C ARG A 53 -3.73 5.35 18.95
N SER A 54 -2.87 5.19 19.94
CA SER A 54 -1.47 4.76 19.76
C SER A 54 -1.29 3.25 19.76
N THR A 55 -2.23 2.49 20.35
CA THR A 55 -2.21 1.03 20.29
C THR A 55 -3.18 0.56 19.21
N LEU A 56 -2.63 -0.07 18.17
CA LEU A 56 -3.38 -0.63 17.06
C LEU A 56 -3.32 -2.15 17.09
N THR A 57 -4.39 -2.75 16.59
CA THR A 57 -4.47 -4.18 16.33
C THR A 57 -4.53 -4.43 14.84
N TRP A 58 -3.87 -5.49 14.38
CA TRP A 58 -3.92 -5.90 12.98
C TRP A 58 -4.20 -7.39 12.83
N SER A 59 -4.87 -7.78 11.75
CA SER A 59 -5.18 -9.18 11.43
C SER A 59 -4.77 -9.52 9.99
N LEU A 60 -4.48 -10.80 9.75
CA LEU A 60 -4.20 -11.33 8.41
C LEU A 60 -5.40 -12.15 7.95
N LYS A 61 -6.13 -11.64 6.95
CA LYS A 61 -7.33 -12.28 6.41
C LYS A 61 -6.98 -13.36 5.39
N ASN A 62 -6.17 -13.02 4.39
CA ASN A 62 -5.64 -13.96 3.40
C ASN A 62 -4.13 -13.75 3.20
N TYR A 63 -3.47 -14.68 2.50
CA TYR A 63 -2.03 -14.64 2.28
C TYR A 63 -1.62 -15.38 1.01
N SER A 64 -0.48 -15.01 0.44
CA SER A 64 0.12 -15.78 -0.66
C SER A 64 0.66 -17.11 -0.15
N ALA A 65 0.20 -18.21 -0.75
CA ALA A 65 0.70 -19.56 -0.45
C ALA A 65 2.21 -19.73 -0.71
N ARG A 66 2.81 -18.86 -1.55
CA ARG A 66 4.25 -18.84 -1.83
C ARG A 66 5.08 -18.43 -0.61
N ILE A 67 4.54 -17.55 0.23
CA ILE A 67 5.18 -17.12 1.49
C ILE A 67 4.66 -17.97 2.66
N GLY A 68 3.35 -18.24 2.69
CA GLY A 68 2.69 -18.95 3.78
C GLY A 68 2.34 -18.05 4.97
N ALA A 69 1.28 -18.41 5.69
CA ALA A 69 0.67 -17.53 6.69
C ALA A 69 1.61 -17.11 7.83
N ALA A 70 2.44 -18.04 8.32
CA ALA A 70 3.35 -17.75 9.43
C ALA A 70 4.41 -16.72 9.04
N GLU A 71 4.99 -16.88 7.86
CA GLU A 71 6.02 -15.97 7.36
C GLU A 71 5.42 -14.63 6.92
N SER A 72 4.24 -14.63 6.29
CA SER A 72 3.50 -13.38 6.02
C SER A 72 3.26 -12.60 7.31
N ARG A 73 2.89 -13.27 8.42
CA ARG A 73 2.70 -12.59 9.70
C ARG A 73 3.99 -12.00 10.24
N ASN A 74 5.08 -12.74 10.15
CA ASN A 74 6.40 -12.31 10.60
C ASN A 74 6.85 -11.05 9.85
N ILE A 75 6.82 -11.09 8.51
CA ILE A 75 7.22 -9.96 7.65
C ILE A 75 6.35 -8.73 7.90
N ILE A 76 5.03 -8.90 7.96
CA ILE A 76 4.10 -7.79 8.20
C ILE A 76 4.31 -7.19 9.60
N GLN A 77 4.52 -8.01 10.63
CA GLN A 77 4.82 -7.51 11.97
C GLN A 77 6.17 -6.75 11.99
N GLN A 78 7.19 -7.23 11.28
CA GLN A 78 8.45 -6.50 11.14
C GLN A 78 8.26 -5.14 10.44
N ALA A 79 7.42 -5.09 9.40
CA ALA A 79 7.08 -3.84 8.73
C ALA A 79 6.38 -2.84 9.66
N PHE A 80 5.47 -3.30 10.53
CA PHE A 80 4.89 -2.44 11.57
C PHE A 80 5.92 -2.01 12.63
N ASN A 81 6.81 -2.92 13.04
CA ASN A 81 7.85 -2.60 14.01
C ASN A 81 8.79 -1.50 13.52
N ALA A 82 9.10 -1.45 12.22
CA ALA A 82 9.89 -0.36 11.63
C ALA A 82 9.25 1.03 11.87
N TRP A 83 7.91 1.13 11.82
CA TRP A 83 7.23 2.37 12.22
C TRP A 83 7.28 2.60 13.73
N SER A 84 6.98 1.57 14.53
CA SER A 84 7.00 1.63 15.99
C SER A 84 8.36 2.01 16.60
N GLN A 85 9.45 1.84 15.86
CA GLN A 85 10.79 2.30 16.29
C GLN A 85 10.93 3.83 16.29
N HIS A 86 10.13 4.55 15.49
CA HIS A 86 10.29 6.00 15.28
C HIS A 86 9.13 6.84 15.80
N ILE A 87 7.97 6.22 16.01
CA ILE A 87 6.77 6.90 16.53
C ILE A 87 6.15 6.08 17.67
N PRO A 88 5.43 6.71 18.62
CA PRO A 88 4.83 6.03 19.76
C PRO A 88 3.57 5.23 19.34
N LEU A 89 3.74 4.33 18.39
CA LEU A 89 2.71 3.43 17.88
C LEU A 89 3.04 2.01 18.34
N ASN A 90 2.07 1.32 18.93
CA ASN A 90 2.19 -0.07 19.36
C ASN A 90 1.23 -0.92 18.53
N VAL A 91 1.76 -1.69 17.58
CA VAL A 91 0.95 -2.45 16.62
C VAL A 91 1.05 -3.94 16.95
N LYS A 92 -0.08 -4.56 17.30
CA LYS A 92 -0.14 -5.96 17.75
C LYS A 92 -1.01 -6.81 16.83
N GLN A 93 -0.52 -8.00 16.50
CA GLN A 93 -1.32 -8.97 15.77
C GLN A 93 -2.44 -9.55 16.65
N VAL A 94 -3.63 -9.71 16.08
CA VAL A 94 -4.76 -10.48 16.64
C VAL A 94 -5.16 -11.63 15.71
N CYS A 95 -6.13 -12.45 16.15
CA CYS A 95 -6.61 -13.57 15.34
C CYS A 95 -7.26 -13.09 14.03
N SER A 96 -7.26 -13.92 12.97
CA SER A 96 -7.76 -13.54 11.64
C SER A 96 -9.26 -13.22 11.60
N THR A 97 -10.03 -13.77 12.54
CA THR A 97 -11.47 -13.51 12.68
C THR A 97 -11.79 -12.46 13.76
N CYS A 98 -10.77 -11.95 14.44
CA CYS A 98 -10.93 -10.91 15.45
C CYS A 98 -11.16 -9.56 14.77
N SER A 99 -11.98 -8.70 15.37
CA SER A 99 -12.02 -7.30 14.95
C SER A 99 -10.65 -6.64 15.19
N SER A 100 -10.15 -5.92 14.19
CA SER A 100 -8.85 -5.25 14.24
C SER A 100 -8.93 -3.86 13.61
N ASN A 101 -8.00 -2.97 13.99
CA ASN A 101 -7.90 -1.63 13.41
C ASN A 101 -7.35 -1.65 11.99
N ILE A 102 -6.47 -2.61 11.70
CA ILE A 102 -5.86 -2.81 10.40
C ILE A 102 -6.19 -4.22 9.93
N VAL A 103 -6.61 -4.39 8.68
CA VAL A 103 -6.85 -5.70 8.08
C VAL A 103 -5.96 -5.84 6.87
N VAL A 104 -5.06 -6.82 6.92
CA VAL A 104 -4.19 -7.18 5.80
C VAL A 104 -4.85 -8.31 5.03
N ASP A 105 -5.06 -8.10 3.72
CA ASP A 105 -5.66 -9.07 2.81
C ASP A 105 -4.83 -9.21 1.54
N PHE A 106 -4.86 -10.40 0.95
CA PHE A 106 -4.29 -10.65 -0.37
C PHE A 106 -5.46 -10.99 -1.30
N GLY A 107 -5.63 -10.20 -2.37
CA GLY A 107 -6.74 -10.31 -3.31
C GLY A 107 -6.26 -10.32 -4.75
N GLN A 108 -7.08 -10.84 -5.67
CA GLN A 108 -6.79 -10.85 -7.11
C GLN A 108 -7.83 -10.00 -7.81
N THR A 109 -7.45 -9.24 -8.83
CA THR A 109 -8.38 -8.48 -9.68
C THR A 109 -9.40 -7.69 -8.85
N ASP A 110 -10.72 -7.84 -9.09
CA ASP A 110 -11.74 -7.32 -8.20
C ASP A 110 -11.77 -8.06 -6.86
N HIS A 111 -11.46 -7.33 -5.79
CA HIS A 111 -11.39 -7.81 -4.43
C HIS A 111 -12.32 -7.04 -3.47
N GLY A 112 -13.37 -6.43 -4.02
CA GLY A 112 -14.52 -5.95 -3.24
C GLY A 112 -14.40 -4.55 -2.66
N ASP A 113 -13.48 -3.72 -3.17
CA ASP A 113 -13.29 -2.33 -2.74
C ASP A 113 -13.35 -1.29 -3.87
N HIS A 114 -13.71 -1.72 -5.09
CA HIS A 114 -13.78 -0.94 -6.34
C HIS A 114 -12.44 -0.47 -6.91
N TYR A 115 -11.31 -0.97 -6.41
CA TYR A 115 -9.97 -0.71 -6.95
C TYR A 115 -9.32 -2.03 -7.37
N PRO A 116 -9.76 -2.65 -8.47
CA PRO A 116 -9.25 -3.96 -8.87
C PRO A 116 -7.75 -3.92 -9.19
N PHE A 117 -7.04 -5.00 -8.87
CA PHE A 117 -5.67 -5.21 -9.31
C PHE A 117 -5.60 -5.56 -10.80
N ASP A 118 -4.44 -5.35 -11.41
CA ASP A 118 -4.16 -5.48 -12.84
C ASP A 118 -3.35 -6.74 -13.21
N GLY A 119 -3.04 -7.58 -12.21
CA GLY A 119 -2.23 -8.77 -12.37
C GLY A 119 -0.73 -8.46 -12.30
N GLN A 120 0.09 -9.46 -12.64
CA GLN A 120 1.53 -9.40 -12.40
C GLN A 120 2.25 -8.22 -13.08
N GLY A 121 3.10 -7.53 -12.31
CA GLY A 121 4.07 -6.52 -12.76
C GLY A 121 3.55 -5.08 -12.76
N GLY A 122 2.30 -4.85 -12.37
CA GLY A 122 1.65 -3.54 -12.34
C GLY A 122 1.52 -3.00 -10.92
N THR A 123 0.30 -3.04 -10.40
CA THR A 123 -0.06 -2.55 -9.07
C THR A 123 0.21 -3.61 -8.02
N LEU A 124 1.20 -3.37 -7.16
CA LEU A 124 1.64 -4.35 -6.17
C LEU A 124 0.71 -4.45 -4.95
N ALA A 125 0.20 -3.31 -4.50
CA ALA A 125 -0.60 -3.21 -3.28
C ALA A 125 -1.24 -1.81 -3.17
N HIS A 126 -2.29 -1.69 -2.36
CA HIS A 126 -2.80 -0.40 -1.89
C HIS A 126 -3.24 -0.46 -0.43
N ALA A 127 -3.45 0.71 0.16
CA ALA A 127 -3.87 0.83 1.55
C ALA A 127 -4.74 2.06 1.75
N TYR A 128 -5.66 1.96 2.71
CA TYR A 128 -6.59 3.03 3.06
C TYR A 128 -6.07 3.85 4.25
N HIS A 129 -6.51 5.10 4.31
CA HIS A 129 -6.19 5.98 5.42
C HIS A 129 -6.85 5.50 6.74
N PRO A 130 -6.31 5.89 7.90
CA PRO A 130 -7.04 5.78 9.16
C PRO A 130 -8.40 6.49 9.08
N GLU A 131 -9.48 5.99 9.68
CA GLU A 131 -9.60 4.80 10.55
C GLU A 131 -10.00 3.52 9.78
N ASP A 132 -9.97 3.52 8.45
CA ASP A 132 -10.35 2.36 7.62
C ASP A 132 -9.34 1.21 7.79
N GLY A 133 -8.05 1.50 7.61
CA GLY A 133 -6.97 0.57 7.96
C GLY A 133 -6.85 -0.69 7.09
N ARG A 134 -7.61 -0.82 6.01
CA ARG A 134 -7.41 -1.92 5.06
C ARG A 134 -6.10 -1.77 4.30
N ILE A 135 -5.38 -2.88 4.15
CA ILE A 135 -4.16 -3.01 3.33
C ILE A 135 -4.36 -4.23 2.45
N HIS A 136 -4.32 -4.03 1.13
CA HIS A 136 -4.50 -5.10 0.15
C HIS A 136 -3.23 -5.27 -0.67
N PHE A 137 -2.79 -6.51 -0.81
CA PHE A 137 -1.69 -6.92 -1.69
C PHE A 137 -2.25 -7.66 -2.90
N ASP A 138 -1.69 -7.42 -4.08
CA ASP A 138 -2.06 -8.16 -5.28
C ASP A 138 -1.51 -9.59 -5.19
N MET A 139 -2.41 -10.56 -5.10
CA MET A 139 -2.09 -11.98 -4.98
C MET A 139 -1.47 -12.56 -6.27
N ASP A 140 -1.64 -11.90 -7.42
CA ASP A 140 -1.04 -12.33 -8.69
C ASP A 140 0.47 -12.06 -8.78
N GLU A 141 0.99 -11.23 -7.89
CA GLU A 141 2.43 -10.97 -7.82
C GLU A 141 3.21 -12.19 -7.27
N PRO A 142 4.43 -12.45 -7.78
CA PRO A 142 5.27 -13.55 -7.34
C PRO A 142 5.96 -13.21 -6.02
N TRP A 143 5.18 -13.00 -4.95
CA TRP A 143 5.68 -12.63 -3.64
C TRP A 143 6.76 -13.58 -3.11
N THR A 144 7.83 -12.99 -2.57
CA THR A 144 8.95 -13.70 -1.94
C THR A 144 9.31 -13.06 -0.60
N ASN A 145 10.15 -13.74 0.19
CA ASN A 145 10.64 -13.28 1.49
C ASN A 145 12.14 -12.97 1.51
N ARG A 146 12.74 -12.64 0.35
CA ARG A 146 14.18 -12.46 0.18
C ARG A 146 14.54 -11.05 -0.27
#